data_AF-A0A090ZY36-F1
#
_entry.id   AF-A0A090ZY36-F1
#
_cell.length_a   1.000
_cell.length_b   1.000
_cell.length_c   1.000
_cell.angle_alpha   90.00
_cell.angle_beta   90.00
_cell.angle_gamma   90.00
#
_symmetry.space_group_name_H-M   'P 1'
#
loop_
_entity.id
_entity.type
_entity.pdbx_description
1 polymer ?
#
loop_
_entity_poly.entity_id
_entity_poly.type
_entity_poly.pdbx_seq_one_letter_code
_entity_poly.pdbx_strand_id
1 'polypeptide(L)'
;MKSMLEALYYGEIHPEGNIVPRDPEYRKINRSISEAMEIWKEKLSADDFNQLEAMLDLCRQSESMYATSTFTDGFQLGALMMIEIYAAMEELLYDLG
;
A
#
# COMPACT_ATOMS: atom_id res chain seq x y z
N MET A 1 13.06 24.17 6.94
CA MET A 1 12.17 23.06 6.54
C MET A 1 11.77 23.30 5.10
N LYS A 2 11.88 22.30 4.23
CA LYS A 2 11.28 22.37 2.89
C LYS A 2 9.76 22.29 3.03
N SER A 3 9.03 22.99 2.16
CA SER A 3 7.59 22.82 2.02
C SER A 3 7.25 21.45 1.43
N MET A 4 5.99 21.02 1.57
CA MET A 4 5.52 19.76 0.97
C MET A 4 5.68 19.75 -0.56
N LEU A 5 5.46 20.90 -1.22
CA LEU A 5 5.59 21.01 -2.67
C LEU A 5 7.04 20.93 -3.15
N GLU A 6 7.98 21.51 -2.38
CA GLU A 6 9.41 21.36 -2.67
C GLU A 6 9.86 19.92 -2.45
N ALA A 7 9.43 19.26 -1.37
CA ALA A 7 9.71 17.85 -1.13
C ALA A 7 9.14 16.95 -2.25
N LEU A 8 7.94 17.25 -2.74
CA LEU A 8 7.36 16.58 -3.90
C LEU A 8 8.19 16.80 -5.17
N TYR A 9 8.55 18.04 -5.47
CA TYR A 9 9.33 18.40 -6.67
C TYR A 9 10.68 17.68 -6.73
N TYR A 10 11.36 17.54 -5.58
CA TYR A 10 12.63 16.84 -5.48
C TYR A 10 12.48 15.30 -5.32
N GLY A 11 11.27 14.77 -5.34
CA GLY A 11 11.03 13.32 -5.22
C GLY A 11 11.28 12.75 -3.82
N GLU A 12 11.26 13.59 -2.78
CA GLU A 12 11.52 13.18 -1.39
C GLU A 12 10.29 12.55 -0.72
N ILE A 13 9.11 12.71 -1.32
CA ILE A 13 7.87 12.06 -0.89
C ILE A 13 7.78 10.70 -1.57
N HIS A 14 8.34 9.68 -0.92
CA HIS A 14 8.22 8.29 -1.35
C HIS A 14 7.83 7.41 -0.14
N PRO A 15 6.54 7.31 0.19
CA PRO A 15 6.07 6.54 1.33
C PRO A 15 6.44 5.06 1.21
N GLU A 16 6.25 4.48 0.03
CA GLU A 16 6.43 3.04 -0.22
C GLU A 16 7.81 2.51 0.15
N GLY A 17 8.89 3.17 -0.26
CA GLY A 17 10.26 2.71 0.00
C GLY A 17 10.69 2.71 1.46
N ASN A 18 9.89 3.29 2.36
CA ASN A 18 10.13 3.29 3.80
C ASN A 18 9.04 2.55 4.60
N ILE A 19 7.99 2.07 3.94
CA ILE A 19 6.91 1.32 4.61
C ILE A 19 7.38 -0.12 4.78
N VAL A 20 7.94 -0.39 5.96
CA VAL A 20 8.05 -1.75 6.50
C VAL A 20 6.90 -1.94 7.48
N PRO A 21 5.97 -2.89 7.24
CA PRO A 21 4.94 -3.20 8.22
C PRO A 21 5.56 -3.46 9.59
N ARG A 22 5.14 -2.68 10.58
CA ARG A 22 5.66 -2.80 11.96
C ARG A 22 5.02 -3.93 12.73
N ASP A 23 3.91 -4.47 12.22
CA ASP A 23 3.22 -5.59 12.81
C ASP A 23 4.15 -6.83 12.85
N PRO A 24 4.48 -7.36 14.04
CA PRO A 24 5.31 -8.56 14.12
C PRO A 24 4.68 -9.78 13.42
N GLU A 25 3.35 -9.85 13.31
CA GLU A 25 2.68 -10.93 12.60
C GLU A 25 2.97 -10.90 11.10
N TYR A 26 3.22 -9.72 10.50
CA TYR A 26 3.62 -9.63 9.08
C TYR A 26 4.89 -10.45 8.81
N ARG A 27 5.91 -10.32 9.66
CA ARG A 27 7.17 -11.06 9.51
C ARG A 27 6.97 -12.57 9.70
N LYS A 28 6.12 -12.95 10.64
CA LYS A 28 5.78 -14.35 10.91
C LYS A 28 5.05 -14.99 9.73
N ILE A 29 4.04 -14.31 9.19
CA ILE A 29 3.29 -14.78 8.02
C ILE A 29 4.23 -14.95 6.82
N ASN A 30 5.07 -13.95 6.51
CA ASN A 30 6.01 -14.04 5.38
C ASN A 30 7.03 -15.17 5.54
N ARG A 31 7.47 -15.45 6.77
CA ARG A 31 8.30 -16.63 7.04
C ARG A 31 7.55 -17.92 6.74
N SER A 32 6.31 -18.05 7.21
CA SER A 32 5.49 -19.24 6.94
C SER A 32 5.20 -19.42 5.45
N ILE A 33 5.04 -18.34 4.69
CA ILE A 33 4.93 -18.39 3.22
C ILE A 33 6.22 -18.97 2.61
N SER A 34 7.38 -18.50 3.05
CA SER A 34 8.68 -18.99 2.55
C SER A 34 8.91 -20.46 2.90
N GLU A 35 8.58 -20.87 4.13
CA GLU A 35 8.65 -22.27 4.56
C GLU A 35 7.71 -23.17 3.74
N ALA A 36 6.49 -22.70 3.45
CA ALA A 36 5.55 -23.42 2.58
C ALA A 36 6.08 -23.55 1.15
N MET A 37 6.74 -22.52 0.61
CA MET A 37 7.32 -22.56 -0.73
C MET A 37 8.42 -23.61 -0.85
N GLU A 38 9.32 -23.71 0.12
CA GLU A 38 10.37 -24.74 0.11
C GLU A 38 9.76 -26.16 0.19
N ILE A 39 8.71 -26.37 1.00
CA ILE A 39 8.00 -27.65 1.05
C ILE A 39 7.42 -28.02 -0.32
N TRP A 40 6.83 -27.06 -1.05
CA TRP A 40 6.29 -27.33 -2.38
C TRP A 40 7.37 -27.59 -3.42
N LYS A 41 8.50 -26.88 -3.32
CA LYS A 41 9.67 -27.07 -4.18
C LYS A 41 10.26 -28.48 -4.10
N GLU A 42 10.27 -29.07 -2.91
CA GLU A 42 10.73 -30.46 -2.71
C GLU A 42 9.74 -31.52 -3.24
N LYS A 43 8.45 -31.20 -3.26
CA LYS A 43 7.37 -32.14 -3.62
C LYS A 43 7.03 -32.15 -5.11
N LEU A 44 7.21 -31.03 -5.79
CA LEU A 44 6.79 -30.83 -7.16
C LEU A 44 7.93 -31.11 -8.14
N SER A 45 7.55 -31.45 -9.38
CA SER A 45 8.51 -31.40 -10.48
C SER A 45 8.94 -29.95 -10.73
N ALA A 46 10.08 -29.75 -11.40
CA ALA A 46 10.52 -28.40 -11.74
C ALA A 46 9.49 -27.63 -12.60
N ASP A 47 8.79 -28.34 -13.50
CA ASP A 47 7.77 -27.72 -14.34
C ASP A 47 6.53 -27.31 -13.53
N ASP A 48 6.02 -28.21 -12.68
CA ASP A 48 4.87 -27.92 -11.82
C ASP A 48 5.17 -26.79 -10.83
N PHE A 49 6.40 -26.76 -10.28
CA PHE A 49 6.83 -25.70 -9.39
C PHE A 49 6.92 -24.35 -10.11
N ASN A 50 7.46 -24.30 -11.33
CA ASN A 50 7.47 -23.09 -12.14
C ASN A 50 6.05 -22.58 -12.44
N GLN A 51 5.10 -23.48 -12.70
CA GLN A 51 3.69 -23.11 -12.88
C GLN A 51 3.08 -22.54 -11.60
N LEU A 52 3.41 -23.10 -10.43
CA LEU A 52 3.01 -22.56 -9.13
C LEU A 52 3.59 -21.17 -8.87
N GLU A 53 4.87 -20.96 -9.16
CA GLU A 53 5.52 -19.64 -9.03
C GLU A 53 4.84 -18.60 -9.94
N ALA A 54 4.57 -18.96 -11.21
CA ALA A 54 3.87 -18.09 -12.15
C ALA A 54 2.46 -17.72 -11.66
N MET A 55 1.72 -18.66 -11.06
CA MET A 55 0.42 -18.38 -10.46
C MET A 55 0.54 -17.41 -9.28
N LEU A 56 1.53 -17.60 -8.39
CA LEU A 56 1.77 -16.70 -7.25
C LEU A 56 2.17 -15.30 -7.71
N ASP A 57 2.94 -15.18 -8.78
CA ASP A 57 3.26 -13.88 -9.39
C ASP A 57 2.02 -13.16 -9.91
N LEU A 58 1.08 -13.88 -10.54
CA LEU A 58 -0.20 -13.33 -10.96
C LEU A 58 -1.05 -12.88 -9.76
N CYS A 59 -1.07 -13.65 -8.67
CA CYS A 59 -1.73 -13.25 -7.42
C CYS A 59 -1.15 -11.94 -6.88
N ARG A 60 0.18 -11.83 -6.78
CA ARG A 60 0.85 -10.60 -6.31
C ARG A 60 0.56 -9.40 -7.20
N GLN A 61 0.52 -9.58 -8.52
CA GLN A 61 0.16 -8.51 -9.44
C GLN A 61 -1.28 -8.03 -9.22
N SER A 62 -2.23 -8.95 -9.08
CA SER A 62 -3.63 -8.64 -8.77
C SER A 62 -3.77 -7.89 -7.44
N GLU A 63 -3.09 -8.38 -6.38
CA GLU A 63 -3.06 -7.73 -5.06
C GLU A 63 -2.46 -6.31 -5.14
N SER A 64 -1.36 -6.13 -5.90
CA SER A 64 -0.73 -4.83 -6.11
C SER A 64 -1.66 -3.85 -6.83
N MET A 65 -2.40 -4.31 -7.86
CA MET A 65 -3.37 -3.47 -8.57
C MET A 65 -4.51 -3.04 -7.64
N TYR A 66 -5.04 -3.97 -6.84
CA TYR A 66 -6.09 -3.68 -5.86
C TYR A 66 -5.62 -2.72 -4.77
N ALA A 67 -4.41 -2.93 -4.23
CA ALA A 67 -3.81 -2.06 -3.23
C ALA A 67 -3.59 -0.64 -3.78
N THR A 68 -3.14 -0.51 -5.03
CA THR A 68 -2.93 0.79 -5.69
C THR A 68 -4.26 1.54 -5.88
N SER A 69 -5.32 0.85 -6.31
CA SER A 69 -6.66 1.46 -6.44
C SER A 69 -7.16 1.92 -5.08
N THR A 70 -7.14 1.04 -4.09
CA THR A 70 -7.61 1.35 -2.73
C THR A 70 -6.85 2.52 -2.11
N PHE A 71 -5.53 2.58 -2.31
CA PHE A 71 -4.71 3.69 -1.84
C PHE A 71 -5.10 5.00 -2.52
N THR A 72 -5.25 4.99 -3.85
CA THR A 72 -5.59 6.19 -4.64
C THR A 72 -6.98 6.72 -4.29
N ASP A 73 -7.98 5.84 -4.33
CA ASP A 73 -9.38 6.19 -4.04
C ASP A 73 -9.52 6.66 -2.59
N GLY A 74 -8.85 5.99 -1.65
CA GLY A 74 -8.83 6.37 -0.23
C GLY A 74 -8.19 7.73 0.02
N PHE A 75 -7.07 8.04 -0.66
CA PHE A 75 -6.40 9.34 -0.51
C PHE A 75 -7.23 10.48 -1.10
N GLN A 76 -7.87 10.25 -2.26
CA GLN A 76 -8.80 11.20 -2.87
C GLN A 76 -10.00 11.47 -1.96
N LEU A 77 -10.61 10.42 -1.41
CA LEU A 77 -11.71 10.55 -0.45
C LEU A 77 -11.29 11.35 0.78
N GLY A 78 -10.12 11.05 1.36
CA GLY A 78 -9.59 11.79 2.51
C GLY A 78 -9.37 13.28 2.20
N ALA A 79 -8.86 13.60 1.00
CA ALA A 79 -8.70 14.99 0.58
C ALA A 79 -10.04 15.72 0.42
N LEU A 80 -11.05 15.05 -0.17
CA LEU A 80 -12.41 15.60 -0.29
C LEU A 80 -13.03 15.87 1.08
N MET A 81 -12.90 14.93 2.03
CA MET A 81 -13.37 15.11 3.41
C MET A 81 -12.71 16.31 4.09
N MET A 82 -11.40 16.51 3.88
CA MET A 82 -10.69 17.66 4.46
C MET A 82 -11.18 18.99 3.88
N ILE A 83 -11.46 19.05 2.58
CA ILE A 83 -12.02 20.25 1.93
C ILE A 83 -13.41 20.55 2.48
N GLU A 84 -14.28 19.55 2.59
CA GLU A 84 -15.63 19.70 3.14
C GLU A 84 -15.60 20.22 4.59
N ILE A 85 -14.77 19.62 5.44
CA ILE A 85 -14.60 20.05 6.84
C ILE A 85 -14.11 21.51 6.91
N TYR A 86 -13.13 21.87 6.08
CA TYR A 86 -12.56 23.21 6.09
C TYR A 86 -13.57 24.27 5.63
N ALA A 87 -14.35 23.98 4.57
CA ALA A 87 -15.41 24.87 4.10
C ALA A 87 -16.48 25.09 5.17
N ALA A 88 -16.92 24.02 5.86
CA ALA A 88 -17.88 24.14 6.96
C ALA A 88 -17.33 24.95 8.15
N MET A 89 -16.03 24.85 8.45
CA MET A 89 -15.39 25.68 9.48
C MET A 89 -15.37 27.16 9.09
N GLU A 90 -15.11 27.47 7.82
CA GLU A 90 -15.09 28.85 7.32
C GLU A 90 -16.49 29.50 7.42
N GLU A 91 -17.55 28.76 7.05
CA GLU A 91 -18.94 29.21 7.23
C GLU A 91 -19.29 29.48 8.70
N LEU A 92 -18.94 28.55 9.61
CA LEU A 92 -19.17 28.73 11.05
C LEU A 92 -18.44 29.95 11.63
N LEU A 93 -17.22 30.23 11.17
CA LEU A 93 -16.45 31.40 11.60
C LEU A 93 -17.04 32.71 11.04
N TYR A 94 -17.60 32.66 9.84
CA TYR A 94 -18.29 33.80 9.22
C TYR A 94 -19.61 34.14 9.93
N ASP A 95 -20.36 33.14 10.38
CA ASP A 95 -21.64 33.31 11.10
C ASP A 95 -21.46 33.81 12.56
N LEU A 96 -20.24 33.76 13.10
CA LEU A 96 -19.89 34.21 14.45
C LEU A 96 -19.31 35.64 14.51
N GLY A 97 -19.00 36.27 13.36
CA GLY A 97 -18.42 37.61 13.25
C GLY A 97 -19.42 38.68 12.86
#